data_AF-A0A3N5MFJ0-F1
#
_entry.id   AF-A0A3N5MFJ0-F1
#
_cell.length_a   1.000
_cell.length_b   1.000
_cell.length_c   1.000
_cell.angle_alpha   90.00
_cell.angle_beta   90.00
_cell.angle_gamma   90.00
#
_symmetry.space_group_name_H-M   'P 1'
#
loop_
_entity.id
_entity.type
_entity.pdbx_description
1 polymer ?
#
loop_
_entity_poly.entity_id
_entity_poly.type
_entity_poly.pdbx_seq_one_letter_code
_entity_poly.pdbx_strand_id
1 'polypeptide(L)' 'MSVPETAEKIKNMEIRGAGRIARAAAGALRDHAISLKVKDLPAFHAEMVRASEILVATRPTAVSLPNAVHIVMAGF' A
#
# COMPACT_ATOMS: atom_id res chain seq x y z
N MET A 1 -1.55 5.00 -9.17
CA MET A 1 -0.35 4.19 -9.51
C MET A 1 -0.60 2.79 -9.01
N SER A 2 -0.12 1.75 -9.69
CA SER A 2 -0.33 0.38 -9.20
C SER A 2 0.51 0.13 -7.94
N VAL A 3 0.16 -0.92 -7.18
CA VAL A 3 0.94 -1.34 -6.01
C VAL A 3 2.39 -1.69 -6.38
N PRO A 4 2.66 -2.51 -7.42
CA PRO A 4 4.04 -2.80 -7.84
C PRO A 4 4.82 -1.57 -8.26
N GLU A 5 4.19 -0.65 -9.02
CA GLU A 5 4.82 0.58 -9.48
C GLU A 5 5.18 1.49 -8.30
N THR A 6 4.26 1.67 -7.35
CA THR A 6 4.48 2.47 -6.16
C THR A 6 5.57 1.88 -5.29
N ALA A 7 5.57 0.55 -5.15
CA ALA A 7 6.56 -0.17 -4.35
C ALA A 7 7.98 0.03 -4.89
N GLU A 8 8.18 -0.14 -6.20
CA GLU A 8 9.47 0.09 -6.85
C GLU A 8 9.90 1.56 -6.75
N LYS A 9 8.98 2.52 -6.93
CA LYS A 9 9.30 3.94 -6.78
C LYS A 9 9.71 4.33 -5.35
N ILE A 10 9.14 3.71 -4.32
CA ILE A 10 9.56 3.92 -2.92
C ILE A 10 10.93 3.28 -2.66
N LYS A 11 11.12 2.04 -3.14
CA LYS A 11 12.37 1.27 -2.99
C LYS A 11 13.55 1.98 -3.66
N ASN A 12 13.36 2.51 -4.87
CA ASN A 12 14.38 3.23 -5.65
C ASN A 12 14.49 4.72 -5.26
N MET A 13 13.78 5.15 -4.21
CA MET A 13 13.80 6.52 -3.69
C MET A 13 13.35 7.62 -4.67
N GLU A 14 12.63 7.26 -5.74
CA GLU A 14 11.92 8.22 -6.59
C GLU A 14 10.82 8.92 -5.79
N ILE A 15 10.07 8.14 -5.00
CA ILE A 15 9.16 8.63 -3.98
C ILE A 15 9.91 8.63 -2.64
N ARG A 16 10.20 9.83 -2.14
CA ARG A 16 10.97 10.03 -0.91
C ARG A 16 10.39 11.12 -0.02
N GLY A 17 10.73 11.03 1.28
CA GLY A 17 10.17 11.86 2.35
C GLY A 17 8.92 11.22 2.97
N ALA A 18 8.86 11.21 4.30
CA ALA A 18 7.86 10.47 5.07
C ALA A 18 6.41 10.70 4.61
N GLY A 19 5.97 11.96 4.52
CA GLY A 19 4.61 12.29 4.10
C GLY A 19 4.29 11.90 2.64
N ARG A 20 5.27 11.94 1.73
CA ARG A 20 5.08 11.52 0.33
C ARG A 20 4.95 10.01 0.22
N ILE A 21 5.82 9.28 0.91
CA ILE A 21 5.77 7.81 0.98
C ILE A 21 4.42 7.36 1.54
N ALA A 22 3.98 7.94 2.66
CA ALA A 22 2.69 7.65 3.28
C ALA A 22 1.50 7.83 2.32
N ARG A 23 1.41 9.00 1.67
CA ARG A 23 0.31 9.30 0.73
C ARG A 23 0.36 8.41 -0.51
N ALA A 24 1.55 8.11 -1.02
CA ALA A 24 1.70 7.23 -2.17
C ALA A 24 1.23 5.80 -1.86
N ALA A 25 1.65 5.24 -0.71
CA ALA A 25 1.24 3.91 -0.28
C ALA A 25 -0.29 3.83 -0.04
N ALA A 26 -0.86 4.78 0.69
CA ALA A 26 -2.31 4.83 0.92
C ALA A 26 -3.09 5.00 -0.41
N GLY A 27 -2.60 5.84 -1.32
CA GLY A 27 -3.18 6.02 -2.65
C GLY A 27 -3.13 4.74 -3.49
N ALA A 28 -2.03 4.00 -3.45
CA ALA A 28 -1.89 2.73 -4.15
C ALA A 28 -2.84 1.65 -3.62
N LEU A 29 -3.03 1.57 -2.29
CA LEU A 29 -4.03 0.66 -1.70
C LEU A 29 -5.46 1.02 -2.11
N ARG A 30 -5.80 2.31 -2.12
CA ARG A 30 -7.11 2.77 -2.62
C ARG A 30 -7.32 2.37 -4.08
N ASP A 31 -6.35 2.67 -4.95
CA ASP A 31 -6.43 2.35 -6.37
C ASP A 31 -6.52 0.83 -6.59
N HIS A 32 -5.81 0.03 -5.78
CA HIS A 32 -5.90 -1.42 -5.78
C HIS A 32 -7.30 -1.90 -5.39
N ALA A 33 -7.82 -1.43 -4.25
CA ALA A 33 -9.18 -1.75 -3.78
C ALA A 33 -10.26 -1.47 -4.85
N ILE A 34 -10.17 -0.33 -5.55
CA ILE A 34 -11.13 0.07 -6.60
C ILE A 34 -11.02 -0.84 -7.84
N SER A 35 -9.83 -1.35 -8.15
CA SER A 35 -9.58 -2.17 -9.34
C SER A 35 -9.78 -3.68 -9.12
N LEU A 36 -9.90 -4.13 -7.87
CA LEU A 36 -10.12 -5.52 -7.53
C LEU A 36 -11.47 -6.03 -8.05
N LYS A 37 -11.42 -7.20 -8.69
CA LYS A 37 -12.60 -7.96 -9.14
C LYS A 37 -12.61 -9.32 -8.45
N VAL A 38 -13.15 -9.34 -7.25
CA VAL A 38 -13.25 -10.54 -6.40
C VAL A 38 -14.71 -10.80 -6.04
N LYS A 39 -15.04 -12.06 -5.74
CA LYS A 39 -16.43 -12.51 -5.58
C LYS A 39 -16.96 -12.39 -4.16
N ASP A 40 -16.07 -12.24 -3.17
CA ASP A 40 -16.43 -12.24 -1.76
C ASP A 40 -15.45 -11.39 -0.92
N LEU A 41 -15.89 -11.10 0.31
CA LEU A 41 -15.14 -10.27 1.25
C LEU A 41 -13.82 -10.93 1.70
N PRO A 42 -13.75 -12.25 2.00
CA PRO A 42 -12.48 -12.90 2.31
C PRO A 42 -11.42 -12.78 1.20
N ALA A 43 -11.81 -12.96 -0.06
CA ALA A 43 -10.91 -12.79 -1.19
C ALA A 43 -10.44 -11.33 -1.33
N PHE A 44 -11.34 -10.37 -1.12
CA PHE A 44 -10.99 -8.95 -1.08
C PHE A 44 -9.95 -8.65 0.00
N HIS A 45 -10.22 -9.11 1.23
CA HIS A 45 -9.31 -8.91 2.35
C HIS A 45 -7.94 -9.54 2.08
N ALA A 46 -7.90 -10.76 1.53
CA ALA A 46 -6.65 -11.42 1.19
C ALA A 46 -5.81 -10.65 0.15
N GLU A 47 -6.44 -10.05 -0.86
CA GLU A 47 -5.75 -9.19 -1.84
C GLU A 47 -5.24 -7.90 -1.21
N MET A 48 -6.04 -7.26 -0.35
CA MET A 48 -5.63 -6.05 0.35
C MET A 48 -4.45 -6.30 1.29
N VAL A 49 -4.45 -7.43 2.02
CA VAL A 49 -3.31 -7.86 2.85
C VAL A 49 -2.07 -8.06 2.00
N ARG A 50 -2.15 -8.80 0.88
CA ARG A 50 -1.02 -8.97 -0.04
C ARG A 50 -0.44 -7.64 -0.52
N ALA A 51 -1.30 -6.71 -0.95
CA ALA A 51 -0.89 -5.39 -1.39
C ALA A 51 -0.22 -4.58 -0.26
N SER A 52 -0.74 -4.68 0.96
CA SER A 52 -0.18 -4.00 2.13
C SER A 52 1.23 -4.50 2.47
N GLU A 53 1.45 -5.81 2.43
CA GLU A 53 2.75 -6.43 2.71
C GLU A 53 3.80 -6.02 1.68
N ILE A 54 3.42 -5.99 0.39
CA ILE A 54 4.30 -5.52 -0.70
C ILE A 54 4.76 -4.09 -0.44
N LEU A 55 3.85 -3.19 -0.07
CA LEU A 55 4.20 -1.79 0.17
C LEU A 55 5.11 -1.64 1.40
N VAL A 56 4.74 -2.25 2.53
CA VAL A 56 5.49 -2.13 3.80
C VAL A 56 6.92 -2.68 3.68
N ALA A 57 7.11 -3.77 2.91
CA ALA A 57 8.40 -4.39 2.72
C ALA A 57 9.43 -3.51 1.97
N THR A 58 8.98 -2.45 1.26
CA THR A 58 9.88 -1.61 0.45
C THR A 58 10.91 -0.84 1.27
N ARG A 59 10.48 -0.24 2.40
CA ARG A 59 11.32 0.57 3.30
C ARG A 59 10.78 0.53 4.73
N PRO A 60 11.00 -0.56 5.49
CA PRO A 60 10.44 -0.74 6.84
C PRO A 60 10.92 0.33 7.85
N THR A 61 12.08 0.96 7.62
CA THR A 61 12.61 2.04 8.47
C THR A 61 11.89 3.37 8.29
N ALA A 62 11.11 3.55 7.22
CA ALA A 62 10.31 4.74 7.01
C ALA A 62 8.97 4.62 7.76
N VAL A 63 8.96 4.85 9.07
CA VAL A 63 7.82 4.62 9.99
C VAL A 63 6.46 5.15 9.48
N SER A 64 6.44 6.24 8.72
CA SER A 64 5.21 6.77 8.12
C SER A 64 4.56 5.83 7.10
N LEU A 65 5.32 4.93 6.48
CA LEU A 65 4.85 3.93 5.52
C LEU A 65 3.95 2.88 6.18
N PRO A 66 4.42 2.06 7.14
CA PRO A 66 3.56 1.09 7.82
C PRO A 66 2.40 1.77 8.54
N ASN A 67 2.59 2.95 9.13
CA ASN A 67 1.49 3.68 9.76
C ASN A 67 0.37 4.02 8.78
N ALA A 68 0.71 4.57 7.60
CA ALA A 68 -0.29 4.90 6.59
C ALA A 68 -1.02 3.67 6.06
N VAL A 69 -0.28 2.57 5.83
CA VAL A 69 -0.84 1.30 5.40
C VAL A 69 -1.79 0.73 6.46
N HIS A 70 -1.37 0.67 7.73
CA HIS A 70 -2.20 0.13 8.81
C HIS A 70 -3.47 0.95 9.04
N ILE A 71 -3.43 2.29 8.91
CA ILE A 71 -4.63 3.13 9.02
C ILE A 71 -5.66 2.77 7.94
N VAL A 72 -5.22 2.52 6.71
CA VAL A 72 -6.12 2.08 5.62
C VAL A 72 -6.67 0.68 5.91
N MET A 73 -5.81 -0.22 6.39
CA MET A 73 -6.20 -1.62 6.68
C MET A 73 -7.07 -1.77 7.94
N ALA A 74 -7.07 -0.81 8.85
CA ALA A 74 -7.89 -0.85 10.06
C ALA A 74 -9.39 -0.60 9.81
N GLY A 75 -9.78 -0.24 8.59
CA GLY A 75 -11.17 0.00 8.20
C GLY A 75 -11.98 -1.26 7.90
N PHE A 76 -11.41 -2.45 8.09
CA PHE A 76 -12.01 -3.74 7.77
C PHE A 76 -11.98 -4.67 8.98
#